data_AF-A0A643G826-F1
#
_entry.id   AF-A0A643G826-F1
#
_cell.length_a   1.000
_cell.length_b   1.000
_cell.length_c   1.000
_cell.angle_alpha   90.00
_cell.angle_beta   90.00
_cell.angle_gamma   90.00
#
_symmetry.space_group_name_H-M   'P 1'
#
loop_
_entity.id
_entity.type
_entity.pdbx_description
1 polymer ?
#
loop_
_entity_poly.entity_id
_entity_poly.type
_entity_poly.pdbx_seq_one_letter_code
_entity_poly.pdbx_strand_id
1 'polypeptide(L)'
;MLTKVQIAQLEVAARKREEKEGCIIGAIQAGAQRGATLNEIAGCTGIPAKTVYQYLGELHEDERIHIGSWRVEGTRVRRAYVCGPGEDAKRISLDDIREDRLEDEILAETLEEHRRWADSWKPRRADAVWF
;
A
#
# COMPACT_ATOMS: atom_id res chain seq x y z
N MET A 1 -32.20 -29.27 -15.89
CA MET A 1 -32.98 -29.08 -14.65
C MET A 1 -32.14 -29.57 -13.49
N LEU A 2 -31.86 -28.74 -12.50
CA LEU A 2 -31.13 -29.16 -11.30
C LEU A 2 -32.04 -30.03 -10.43
N THR A 3 -31.48 -31.07 -9.82
CA THR A 3 -32.20 -31.93 -8.88
C THR A 3 -32.38 -31.22 -7.54
N LYS A 4 -33.38 -31.62 -6.74
CA LYS A 4 -33.59 -31.06 -5.39
C LYS A 4 -32.34 -31.16 -4.51
N VAL A 5 -31.54 -32.20 -4.69
CA VAL A 5 -30.26 -32.40 -3.98
C VAL A 5 -29.22 -31.38 -4.42
N GLN A 6 -29.12 -31.08 -5.72
CA GLN A 6 -28.21 -30.06 -6.24
C GLN A 6 -28.59 -28.66 -5.74
N ILE A 7 -29.89 -28.34 -5.67
CA ILE A 7 -30.36 -27.06 -5.13
C ILE A 7 -29.97 -26.91 -3.65
N ALA A 8 -30.23 -27.93 -2.83
CA ALA A 8 -29.87 -27.91 -1.41
C ALA A 8 -28.34 -27.78 -1.19
N GLN A 9 -27.52 -28.43 -2.02
CA GLN A 9 -26.07 -28.29 -1.96
C GLN A 9 -25.60 -26.87 -2.30
N LEU A 10 -26.24 -26.21 -3.27
CA LEU A 10 -25.95 -24.83 -3.63
C LEU A 10 -26.33 -23.86 -2.52
N GLU A 11 -27.49 -24.05 -1.87
CA GLU A 11 -27.92 -23.22 -0.74
C GLU A 11 -26.95 -23.33 0.45
N VAL A 12 -26.51 -24.54 0.79
CA VAL A 12 -25.51 -24.76 1.85
C VAL A 12 -24.17 -24.11 1.50
N ALA A 13 -23.75 -24.19 0.23
CA ALA A 13 -22.51 -23.55 -0.22
C ALA A 13 -22.60 -22.02 -0.16
N ALA A 14 -23.73 -21.45 -0.58
CA ALA A 14 -23.99 -20.01 -0.53
C ALA A 14 -23.95 -19.49 0.89
N ARG A 15 -24.62 -20.16 1.84
CA ARG A 15 -24.59 -19.78 3.26
C ARG A 15 -23.17 -19.79 3.85
N LYS A 16 -22.39 -20.83 3.54
CA LYS A 16 -20.98 -20.89 3.99
C LYS A 16 -20.12 -19.78 3.38
N ARG A 17 -20.45 -19.32 2.17
CA ARG A 17 -19.79 -18.19 1.53
C ARG A 17 -20.12 -16.90 2.26
N GLU A 18 -21.40 -16.63 2.50
CA GLU A 18 -21.88 -15.46 3.25
C GLU A 18 -21.27 -15.38 4.65
N GLU A 19 -21.22 -16.50 5.38
CA GLU A 19 -20.60 -16.56 6.72
C GLU A 19 -19.12 -16.16 6.69
N LYS A 20 -18.35 -16.68 5.71
CA LYS A 20 -16.93 -16.35 5.57
C LYS A 20 -16.71 -14.89 5.16
N GLU A 21 -17.53 -14.42 4.24
CA GLU A 21 -17.49 -13.04 3.78
C GLU A 21 -17.78 -12.07 4.92
N GLY A 22 -18.81 -12.35 5.72
CA GLY A 22 -19.14 -11.60 6.92
C GLY A 22 -17.97 -11.57 7.93
N CYS A 23 -17.29 -12.69 8.14
CA CYS A 23 -16.10 -12.74 8.98
C CYS A 23 -14.95 -11.88 8.44
N ILE A 24 -14.72 -11.90 7.12
CA ILE A 24 -13.67 -11.10 6.47
C ILE A 24 -13.99 -9.60 6.58
N ILE A 25 -15.22 -9.19 6.29
CA ILE A 25 -15.66 -7.80 6.42
C ILE A 25 -15.55 -7.34 7.87
N GLY A 26 -16.00 -8.16 8.83
CA GLY A 26 -15.87 -7.84 10.26
C GLY A 26 -14.41 -7.65 10.68
N ALA A 27 -13.48 -8.47 10.16
CA ALA A 27 -12.06 -8.31 10.41
C ALA A 27 -11.49 -7.02 9.80
N ILE A 28 -11.94 -6.62 8.60
CA ILE A 28 -11.55 -5.36 7.98
C ILE A 28 -12.08 -4.16 8.78
N GLN A 29 -13.35 -4.21 9.19
CA GLN A 29 -13.98 -3.16 10.01
C GLN A 29 -13.28 -2.97 11.35
N ALA A 30 -12.80 -4.05 11.96
CA ALA A 30 -12.00 -3.98 13.19
C ALA A 30 -10.68 -3.19 13.01
N GLY A 31 -10.14 -3.15 11.79
CA GLY A 31 -8.98 -2.32 11.41
C GLY A 31 -9.30 -0.82 11.26
N ALA A 32 -10.57 -0.44 11.26
CA ALA A 32 -11.07 0.93 11.13
C ALA A 32 -10.38 1.70 9.97
N GLN A 33 -9.95 2.94 10.21
CA GLN A 33 -9.28 3.79 9.21
C GLN A 33 -7.90 3.29 8.78
N ARG A 34 -7.24 2.45 9.59
CA ARG A 34 -5.93 1.89 9.24
C ARG A 34 -6.06 0.78 8.20
N GLY A 35 -7.23 0.16 8.12
CA GLY A 35 -7.48 -1.03 7.33
C GLY A 35 -6.76 -2.28 7.88
N ALA A 36 -7.03 -3.42 7.25
CA ALA A 36 -6.45 -4.70 7.62
C ALA A 36 -5.69 -5.32 6.45
N THR A 37 -4.53 -5.92 6.71
CA THR A 37 -3.77 -6.67 5.69
C THR A 37 -4.31 -8.09 5.53
N LEU A 38 -3.97 -8.75 4.42
CA LEU A 38 -4.30 -10.16 4.18
C LEU A 38 -3.94 -11.07 5.37
N ASN A 39 -2.75 -10.88 5.94
CA ASN A 39 -2.25 -11.71 7.02
C ASN A 39 -3.01 -11.46 8.33
N GLU A 40 -3.31 -10.19 8.62
CA GLU A 40 -4.14 -9.81 9.77
C GLU A 40 -5.54 -10.43 9.65
N ILE A 41 -6.18 -10.33 8.48
CA ILE A 41 -7.50 -10.90 8.23
C ILE A 41 -7.47 -12.43 8.37
N ALA A 42 -6.50 -13.11 7.75
CA ALA A 42 -6.36 -14.56 7.86
C ALA A 42 -6.10 -15.01 9.31
N GLY A 43 -5.28 -14.26 10.06
CA GLY A 43 -4.99 -14.52 11.46
C GLY A 43 -6.23 -14.33 12.36
N CYS A 44 -7.00 -13.27 12.14
CA CYS A 44 -8.21 -12.98 12.92
C CYS A 44 -9.36 -13.95 12.64
N THR A 45 -9.53 -14.36 11.38
CA THR A 45 -10.66 -15.20 10.95
C THR A 45 -10.38 -16.70 11.00
N GLY A 46 -9.11 -17.11 11.04
CA GLY A 46 -8.70 -18.50 10.88
C GLY A 46 -8.92 -19.06 9.46
N ILE A 47 -9.32 -18.21 8.51
CA ILE A 47 -9.53 -18.60 7.11
C ILE A 47 -8.17 -18.63 6.40
N PRO A 48 -7.88 -19.65 5.56
CA PRO A 48 -6.63 -19.71 4.83
C PRO A 48 -6.41 -18.46 3.97
N ALA A 49 -5.18 -17.92 3.99
CA ALA A 49 -4.84 -16.68 3.29
C ALA A 49 -5.16 -16.72 1.78
N LYS A 50 -5.03 -17.88 1.13
CA LYS A 50 -5.43 -18.06 -0.28
C LYS A 50 -6.92 -17.84 -0.50
N THR A 51 -7.75 -18.34 0.41
CA THR A 51 -9.19 -18.14 0.39
C THR A 51 -9.52 -16.69 0.65
N VAL A 52 -8.94 -16.09 1.70
CA VAL A 52 -9.12 -14.65 1.99
C VAL A 52 -8.78 -13.80 0.76
N TYR A 53 -7.66 -14.10 0.08
CA TYR A 53 -7.27 -13.38 -1.14
C TYR A 53 -8.34 -13.42 -2.24
N GLN A 54 -8.99 -14.57 -2.46
CA GLN A 54 -10.08 -14.68 -3.44
C GLN A 54 -11.27 -13.80 -3.05
N TYR A 55 -11.73 -13.88 -1.79
CA TYR A 55 -12.85 -13.08 -1.30
C TYR A 55 -12.54 -11.58 -1.35
N LEU A 56 -11.30 -11.17 -1.07
CA LEU A 56 -10.91 -9.77 -1.19
C LEU A 56 -10.98 -9.27 -2.64
N GLY A 57 -10.66 -10.13 -3.62
CA GLY A 57 -10.84 -9.80 -5.04
C GLY A 57 -12.31 -9.58 -5.38
N GLU A 58 -13.18 -10.52 -5.01
CA GLU A 58 -14.63 -10.42 -5.25
C GLU A 58 -15.24 -9.19 -4.56
N LEU A 59 -14.88 -8.93 -3.30
CA LEU A 59 -15.37 -7.78 -2.54
C LEU A 59 -14.87 -6.44 -3.09
N HIS A 60 -13.69 -6.43 -3.71
CA HIS A 60 -13.11 -5.24 -4.35
C HIS A 60 -13.81 -4.94 -5.68
N GLU A 61 -14.06 -5.98 -6.49
CA GLU A 61 -14.83 -5.87 -7.74
C GLU A 61 -16.27 -5.40 -7.48
N ASP A 62 -16.87 -5.83 -6.37
CA ASP A 62 -18.20 -5.38 -5.93
C ASP A 62 -18.20 -3.98 -5.29
N GLU A 63 -17.07 -3.26 -5.27
CA GLU A 63 -16.90 -1.93 -4.65
C GLU A 63 -17.23 -1.88 -3.14
N ARG A 64 -17.20 -3.03 -2.46
CA ARG A 64 -17.50 -3.13 -1.02
C ARG A 64 -16.29 -2.87 -0.14
N ILE A 65 -15.10 -2.97 -0.71
CA ILE A 65 -13.83 -2.62 -0.09
C ILE A 65 -12.93 -1.91 -1.11
N HIS A 66 -11.96 -1.15 -0.62
CA HIS A 66 -10.88 -0.57 -1.43
C HIS A 66 -9.55 -0.67 -0.70
N ILE A 67 -8.44 -0.43 -1.41
CA ILE A 67 -7.10 -0.37 -0.80
C ILE A 67 -6.94 1.01 -0.17
N GLY A 68 -7.10 1.13 1.15
CA GLY A 68 -6.98 2.42 1.82
C GLY A 68 -5.53 2.87 2.03
N SER A 69 -4.59 1.94 2.19
CA SER A 69 -3.16 2.27 2.35
C SER A 69 -2.24 1.10 2.02
N TRP A 70 -0.95 1.40 1.91
CA TRP A 70 0.12 0.41 1.79
C TRP A 70 0.88 0.34 3.12
N ARG A 71 0.96 -0.86 3.71
CA ARG A 71 1.61 -1.09 5.01
C ARG A 71 2.84 -1.98 4.84
N VAL A 72 3.92 -1.62 5.53
CA VAL A 72 5.13 -2.44 5.57
C VAL A 72 4.97 -3.53 6.63
N GLU A 73 5.09 -4.79 6.23
CA GLU A 73 5.14 -5.96 7.11
C GLU A 73 6.46 -6.71 6.88
N GLY A 74 7.34 -6.68 7.88
CA GLY A 74 8.69 -7.21 7.74
C GLY A 74 9.44 -6.47 6.63
N THR A 75 9.82 -7.19 5.58
CA THR A 75 10.53 -6.63 4.40
C THR A 75 9.61 -6.37 3.20
N ARG A 76 8.30 -6.56 3.33
CA ARG A 76 7.36 -6.48 2.20
C ARG A 76 6.29 -5.43 2.43
N VAL A 77 5.97 -4.69 1.38
CA VAL A 77 4.81 -3.79 1.36
C VAL A 77 3.56 -4.60 1.02
N ARG A 78 2.51 -4.46 1.83
CA ARG A 78 1.23 -5.15 1.71
C ARG A 78 0.10 -4.13 1.58
N ARG A 79 -0.96 -4.53 0.88
CA ARG A 79 -2.20 -3.75 0.77
C ARG A 79 -2.96 -3.86 2.08
N ALA A 80 -3.43 -2.73 2.59
CA ALA A 80 -4.37 -2.66 3.69
C ALA A 80 -5.75 -2.30 3.12
N TYR A 81 -6.72 -3.17 3.38
CA TYR A 81 -8.08 -3.04 2.86
C TYR A 81 -8.95 -2.28 3.87
N VAL A 82 -9.86 -1.45 3.36
CA VAL A 82 -10.83 -0.67 4.14
C VAL A 82 -12.23 -0.93 3.56
N CYS A 83 -13.25 -0.94 4.42
CA CYS A 83 -14.64 -1.13 3.98
C CYS A 83 -15.22 0.11 3.32
N GLY A 84 -16.11 -0.12 2.36
CA GLY A 84 -16.81 0.89 1.59
C GLY A 84 -16.16 1.15 0.22
N PRO A 85 -16.92 1.80 -0.68
CA PRO A 85 -16.39 2.23 -1.97
C PRO A 85 -15.33 3.32 -1.74
N GLY A 86 -14.31 3.35 -2.60
CA GLY A 86 -13.24 4.33 -2.53
C GLY A 86 -12.21 4.12 -3.63
N GLU A 87 -11.44 5.15 -3.91
CA GLU A 87 -10.29 5.02 -4.79
C GLU A 87 -9.17 4.23 -4.09
N ASP A 88 -8.56 3.30 -4.82
CA ASP A 88 -7.40 2.60 -4.33
C ASP A 88 -6.24 3.57 -4.10
N ALA A 89 -5.58 3.43 -2.95
CA ALA A 89 -4.37 4.15 -2.61
C ALA A 89 -3.32 3.90 -3.69
N LYS A 90 -2.88 4.97 -4.35
CA LYS A 90 -1.82 4.92 -5.35
C LYS A 90 -0.58 4.32 -4.71
N ARG A 91 -0.06 3.26 -5.34
CA ARG A 91 1.25 2.74 -4.99
C ARG A 91 2.26 3.74 -5.52
N ILE A 92 2.75 4.62 -4.67
CA ILE A 92 3.84 5.53 -5.05
C ILE A 92 5.04 4.64 -5.37
N SER A 93 5.41 4.55 -6.65
CA SER A 93 6.69 3.97 -7.04
C SER A 93 7.78 4.91 -6.57
N LEU A 94 8.96 4.39 -6.20
CA LEU A 94 10.13 5.24 -5.98
C LEU A 94 10.46 6.09 -7.22
N ASP A 95 10.09 5.60 -8.41
CA ASP A 95 10.24 6.33 -9.67
C ASP A 95 9.31 7.55 -9.77
N ASP A 96 8.16 7.56 -9.09
CA ASP A 96 7.21 8.69 -9.12
C ASP A 96 7.65 9.85 -8.21
N ILE A 97 8.52 9.58 -7.22
CA ILE A 97 9.10 10.60 -6.33
C ILE A 97 10.27 11.30 -7.02
N ARG A 98 10.88 10.65 -8.01
CA ARG A 98 12.06 11.08 -8.74
C ARG A 98 11.70 12.02 -9.89
N GLU A 99 10.80 12.96 -9.65
CA GLU A 99 10.48 14.02 -10.60
C GLU A 99 11.63 15.05 -10.58
N ASP A 100 12.61 14.74 -11.43
CA ASP A 100 13.93 15.36 -11.71
C ASP A 100 13.94 16.88 -12.04
N ARG A 101 12.92 17.69 -11.67
CA ARG A 101 12.97 19.15 -11.93
C ARG A 101 13.48 19.99 -10.78
N LEU A 102 13.30 19.55 -9.53
CA LEU A 102 13.78 20.30 -8.38
C LEU A 102 15.29 20.13 -8.17
N GLU A 103 15.81 18.92 -8.44
CA GLU A 103 17.22 18.59 -8.21
C GLU A 103 18.14 19.36 -9.17
N ASP A 104 17.75 19.48 -10.44
CA ASP A 104 18.55 20.20 -11.45
C ASP A 104 18.62 21.72 -11.18
N GLU A 105 17.51 22.33 -10.74
CA GLU A 105 17.46 23.76 -10.39
C GLU A 105 18.28 24.05 -9.12
N ILE A 106 18.16 23.20 -8.10
CA ILE A 106 18.95 23.30 -6.86
C ILE A 106 20.44 23.06 -7.14
N LEU A 107 20.79 22.11 -8.01
CA LEU A 107 22.17 21.83 -8.39
C LEU A 107 22.78 23.02 -9.15
N ALA A 108 22.03 23.63 -10.07
CA ALA A 108 22.47 24.80 -10.81
C ALA A 108 22.73 26.00 -9.89
N GLU A 109 21.81 26.27 -8.95
CA GLU A 109 21.96 27.33 -7.96
C GLU A 109 23.17 27.07 -7.05
N THR A 110 23.32 25.85 -6.55
CA THR A 110 24.45 25.43 -5.71
C THR A 110 25.79 25.62 -6.45
N LEU A 111 25.86 25.29 -7.74
CA LEU A 111 27.07 25.46 -8.55
C LEU A 111 27.40 26.94 -8.79
N GLU A 112 26.40 27.80 -8.97
CA GLU A 112 26.61 29.24 -9.06
C GLU A 112 27.14 29.83 -7.75
N GLU A 113 26.57 29.44 -6.61
CA GLU A 113 27.05 29.87 -5.30
C GLU A 113 28.48 29.40 -5.05
N HIS A 114 28.81 28.15 -5.42
CA HIS A 114 30.16 27.61 -5.29
C HIS A 114 31.16 28.37 -6.17
N ARG A 115 30.75 28.79 -7.38
CA ARG A 115 31.58 29.62 -8.27
C ARG A 115 31.81 31.01 -7.68
N ARG A 116 30.75 31.67 -7.18
CA ARG A 116 30.85 32.98 -6.49
C ARG A 116 31.74 32.89 -5.25
N TRP A 117 31.59 31.82 -4.46
CA TRP A 117 32.46 31.55 -3.33
C TRP A 117 33.91 31.40 -3.78
N ALA A 118 34.20 30.55 -4.77
CA ALA A 118 35.56 30.33 -5.27
C ALA A 118 36.22 31.62 -5.81
N ASP A 119 35.47 32.46 -6.54
CA ASP A 119 35.96 33.74 -7.05
C ASP A 119 36.23 34.76 -5.92
N SER A 120 35.41 34.73 -4.87
CA SER A 120 35.57 35.59 -3.69
C SER A 120 36.56 35.03 -2.66
N TRP A 121 36.92 33.75 -2.77
CA TRP A 121 37.77 33.07 -1.82
C TRP A 121 39.23 33.44 -2.07
N LYS A 122 39.77 34.26 -1.17
CA LYS A 122 41.20 34.56 -1.12
C LYS A 122 41.83 33.69 -0.04
N PRO A 123 42.71 32.73 -0.37
CA PRO A 123 43.41 31.96 0.64
C PRO A 123 44.21 32.93 1.51
N ARG A 124 43.93 32.95 2.82
CA ARG A 124 44.81 33.64 3.77
C ARG A 124 46.09 32.81 3.85
N ARG A 125 47.26 33.45 3.84
CA ARG A 125 48.59 32.80 3.76
C ARG A 125 48.83 31.64 4.76
N ALA A 126 48.00 31.51 5.81
CA ALA A 126 48.07 30.43 6.79
C ALA A 126 47.42 29.10 6.33
N ASP A 127 46.49 29.11 5.37
CA ASP A 127 45.73 27.91 4.97
C ASP A 127 46.35 27.16 3.76
N ALA A 128 47.39 27.74 3.14
CA ALA A 128 48.16 27.12 2.06
C ALA A 128 49.30 26.20 2.57
N VAL A 129 49.41 26.04 3.89
CA VAL A 129 50.42 25.21 4.54
C VAL A 129 49.80 23.85 4.84
N TRP A 130 49.47 23.10 3.79
CA TRP A 130 49.33 21.65 3.87
C TRP A 130 50.72 21.05 3.65
N PHE A 131 51.50 20.93 4.73
CA PHE A 131 52.65 20.03 4.80
C PHE A 131 52.25 18.77 5.54
#